data_AF-A0A1C3RET7-F1
#
_entry.id   AF-A0A1C3RET7-F1
#
_cell.length_a   1.000
_cell.length_b   1.000
_cell.length_c   1.000
_cell.angle_alpha   90.00
_cell.angle_beta   90.00
_cell.angle_gamma   90.00
#
_symmetry.space_group_name_H-M   'P 1'
#
loop_
_entity.id
_entity.type
_entity.pdbx_description
1 polymer ?
#
loop_
_entity_poly.entity_id
_entity_poly.type
_entity_poly.pdbx_seq_one_letter_code
_entity_poly.pdbx_strand_id
1 'polypeptide(L)' 'MSSEQKFLVKYGIHNFVSYTENRGKFTFFICQNEREGMISHAKMLIQGGYGEATDIRLT' A
#
# COMPACT_ATOMS: atom_id res chain seq x y z
N MET A 1 3.87 11.95 -11.43
CA MET A 1 3.92 11.06 -10.25
C MET A 1 2.80 11.44 -9.30
N SER A 2 1.85 10.53 -9.07
CA SER A 2 0.75 10.72 -8.12
C SER A 2 1.25 10.71 -6.67
N SER A 3 0.47 11.28 -5.75
CA SER A 3 0.80 11.35 -4.32
C SER A 3 1.04 9.97 -3.71
N GLU A 4 0.28 8.97 -4.17
CA GLU A 4 0.35 7.57 -3.76
C GLU A 4 1.67 6.95 -4.21
N GLN A 5 2.06 7.17 -5.46
CA GLN A 5 3.33 6.66 -5.95
C GLN A 5 4.51 7.31 -5.21
N LYS A 6 4.43 8.60 -4.89
CA LYS A 6 5.43 9.27 -4.04
C LYS A 6 5.45 8.68 -2.63
N PHE A 7 4.30 8.34 -2.05
CA PHE A 7 4.19 7.67 -0.76
C PHE A 7 4.88 6.31 -0.80
N LEU A 8 4.57 5.47 -1.79
CA LEU A 8 5.16 4.14 -1.94
C LEU A 8 6.68 4.20 -2.12
N VAL A 9 7.18 5.20 -2.87
CA VAL A 9 8.62 5.43 -3.04
C VAL A 9 9.27 5.94 -1.76
N LYS A 10 8.64 6.91 -1.07
CA LYS A 10 9.13 7.50 0.18
C LYS A 10 9.35 6.44 1.26
N TYR A 11 8.45 5.48 1.35
CA TYR A 11 8.53 4.39 2.33
C TYR A 11 9.20 3.12 1.78
N GLY A 12 9.72 3.14 0.56
CA GLY A 12 10.45 2.02 -0.03
C GLY A 12 9.61 0.77 -0.33
N ILE A 13 8.28 0.89 -0.31
CA ILE A 13 7.35 -0.24 -0.51
C ILE A 13 6.84 -0.38 -1.96
N HIS A 14 7.18 0.56 -2.84
CA HIS A 14 6.78 0.56 -4.26
C HIS A 14 7.20 -0.69 -5.07
N ASN A 15 8.16 -1.48 -4.58
CA ASN A 15 8.63 -2.68 -5.25
C ASN A 15 7.64 -3.86 -5.15
N PHE A 16 6.82 -3.89 -4.08
CA PHE A 16 5.91 -4.99 -3.78
C PHE A 16 4.51 -4.53 -3.37
N VAL A 17 4.26 -3.22 -3.41
CA VAL A 17 2.96 -2.61 -3.18
C VAL A 17 2.57 -1.81 -4.41
N SER A 18 1.38 -2.09 -4.93
CA SER A 18 0.72 -1.28 -5.96
C SER A 18 -0.60 -0.73 -5.43
N TYR A 19 -1.19 0.21 -6.15
CA TYR A 19 -2.48 0.78 -5.78
C TYR A 19 -3.35 0.93 -7.02
N THR A 20 -4.66 0.85 -6.82
CA THR A 20 -5.64 1.25 -7.82
C THR A 20 -6.61 2.24 -7.20
N GLU A 21 -7.07 3.19 -8.01
CA GLU A 21 -8.12 4.13 -7.64
C GLU A 21 -9.38 3.75 -8.41
N ASN A 22 -10.48 3.53 -7.72
CA ASN A 22 -11.78 3.32 -8.34
C ASN A 22 -12.83 4.21 -7.67
N ARG A 23 -13.39 5.16 -8.44
CA ARG A 23 -14.42 6.12 -7.98
C ARG A 23 -14.03 6.83 -6.66
N GLY A 24 -12.78 7.26 -6.53
CA GLY A 24 -12.26 7.95 -5.35
C GLY A 24 -11.94 7.05 -4.14
N LYS A 25 -12.05 5.72 -4.28
CA LYS A 25 -11.55 4.77 -3.29
C LYS A 25 -10.20 4.22 -3.74
N PHE A 26 -9.23 4.29 -2.84
CA PHE A 26 -7.91 3.70 -3.04
C PHE A 26 -7.89 2.29 -2.48
N THR A 27 -7.47 1.33 -3.31
CA THR A 27 -7.18 -0.04 -2.88
C THR A 27 -5.70 -0.29 -3.09
N PHE A 28 -5.01 -0.67 -2.01
CA PHE A 28 -3.61 -1.06 -2.06
C PHE A 28 -3.48 -2.58 -2.17
N PHE A 29 -2.60 -3.03 -3.05
CA PHE A 29 -2.32 -4.44 -3.29
C PHE A 29 -0.88 -4.72 -2.87
N ILE A 30 -0.70 -5.63 -1.92
CA ILE A 30 0.60 -6.06 -1.43
C ILE A 30 0.86 -7.47 -1.97
N CYS A 31 2.01 -7.67 -2.63
CA CYS A 31 2.43 -9.00 -3.07
C CYS A 31 2.59 -9.95 -1.87
N GLN A 32 1.85 -11.05 -1.86
CA GLN A 32 1.88 -12.05 -0.79
C GLN A 32 3.19 -12.85 -0.72
N ASN A 33 3.99 -12.82 -1.78
CA ASN A 33 5.28 -13.51 -1.87
C ASN A 33 6.40 -12.81 -1.07
N GLU A 34 6.12 -11.64 -0.50
CA GLU A 34 7.03 -10.96 0.42
C GLU A 34 6.99 -11.54 1.83
N ARG A 35 8.03 -11.25 2.61
CA ARG A 35 8.07 -11.72 4.01
C ARG A 35 6.90 -11.13 4.80
N GLU A 36 6.30 -11.92 5.68
CA GLU A 36 5.18 -11.49 6.54
C GLU A 36 5.49 -10.19 7.32
N GLY A 37 6.74 -10.00 7.73
CA GLY A 37 7.21 -8.76 8.35
C GLY A 37 7.10 -7.55 7.43
N MET A 38 7.41 -7.70 6.14
CA MET A 38 7.27 -6.64 5.14
C MET A 38 5.80 -6.36 4.82
N ILE A 39 4.98 -7.40 4.73
CA ILE A 39 3.52 -7.27 4.54
C ILE A 39 2.91 -6.48 5.71
N SER A 40 3.28 -6.84 6.94
CA SER A 40 2.80 -6.16 8.15
C SER A 40 3.28 -4.71 8.22
N HIS A 41 4.53 -4.47 7.84
CA HIS A 41 5.10 -3.12 7.79
C HIS A 41 4.37 -2.24 6.76
N ALA A 42 4.14 -2.75 5.55
CA ALA A 42 3.39 -2.05 4.51
C ALA A 42 1.95 -1.73 4.95
N LYS A 43 1.26 -2.69 5.59
CA LYS A 43 -0.07 -2.44 6.17
C LYS A 43 -0.07 -1.29 7.16
N MET A 44 0.86 -1.30 8.11
CA MET A 44 0.98 -0.26 9.14
C MET A 44 1.24 1.12 8.52
N LEU A 45 2.10 1.19 7.50
CA LEU A 45 2.38 2.42 6.77
C LEU A 45 1.13 2.95 6.05
N ILE A 46 0.45 2.09 5.27
CA ILE A 46 -0.73 2.47 4.51
C ILE A 46 -1.85 2.95 5.46
N GLN A 47 -2.12 2.22 6.53
CA GLN A 47 -3.11 2.60 7.53
C GLN A 47 -2.76 3.92 8.24
N GLY A 48 -1.48 4.14 8.55
CA GLY A 48 -1.02 5.40 9.14
C GLY A 48 -1.09 6.61 8.19
N GLY A 49 -0.98 6.39 6.88
CA GLY A 49 -1.01 7.45 5.87
C GLY A 49 -2.39 7.76 5.29
N TYR A 50 -3.22 6.73 5.07
CA TYR A 50 -4.51 6.82 4.38
C TYR A 50 -5.71 6.52 5.30
N GLY A 51 -5.45 6.09 6.54
CA GLY A 51 -6.46 5.78 7.55
C GLY A 51 -6.81 4.29 7.61
N GLU A 52 -7.35 3.85 8.75
CA GLU A 52 -7.69 2.43 9.01
C GLU A 52 -8.76 1.87 8.07
N ALA A 53 -9.60 2.73 7.49
CA ALA A 53 -10.65 2.35 6.53
C ALA A 53 -10.13 2.09 5.10
N THR A 54 -8.82 2.15 4.89
CA THR A 54 -8.21 1.91 3.58
C THR A 54 -8.32 0.44 3.20
N ASP A 55 -8.80 0.17 1.98
CA ASP A 55 -8.85 -1.18 1.43
C ASP A 55 -7.43 -1.68 1.12
N ILE A 56 -6.99 -2.72 1.83
CA ILE A 56 -5.71 -3.40 1.61
C ILE A 56 -5.98 -4.85 1.22
N ARG A 57 -5.47 -5.27 0.07
CA ARG A 57 -5.59 -6.63 -0.46
C ARG A 57 -4.22 -7.26 -0.62
N LEU A 58 -4.16 -8.56 -0.37
CA LEU A 58 -2.99 -9.37 -0.69
C LEU A 58 -3.22 -10.01 -2.06
N THR A 59 -2.21 -9.96 -2.94
CA THR A 59 -2.25 -10.56 -4.28
C THR A 59 -1.08 -11.49 -4.53
#